data_AF-I1CK90-F1
#
_entry.id   AF-I1CK90-F1
#
_cell.length_a   1.000
_cell.length_b   1.000
_cell.length_c   1.000
_cell.angle_alpha   90.00
_cell.angle_beta   90.00
_cell.angle_gamma   90.00
#
_symmetry.space_group_name_H-M   'P 1'
#
loop_
_entity.id
_entity.type
_entity.pdbx_description
1 polymer ?
#
loop_
_entity_poly.entity_id
_entity_poly.type
_entity_poly.pdbx_seq_one_letter_code
_entity_poly.pdbx_strand_id
1 'polypeptide(L)'
;MKADDRAQNIGNYQTRFERFVKGLKMDGFEVFGYARKSPHKLSSEALKKNLQNMITCLRHRSLVEAVYVSPNSLAKSPIVSRDMSNTDEELVQMELDNCAGSTQTLLAYLSSTEKKVCLIIVDYAALSTKSADVLALVNFDYRKGFPHRSI
;
A
#
# COMPACT_ATOMS: atom_id res chain seq x y z
N MET A 1 33.06 2.94 -8.11
CA MET A 1 32.36 3.91 -7.24
C MET A 1 33.09 3.95 -5.91
N LYS A 2 33.58 5.13 -5.48
CA LYS A 2 34.42 5.25 -4.27
C LYS A 2 33.54 5.19 -3.01
N ALA A 3 34.15 4.94 -1.85
CA ALA A 3 33.42 4.80 -0.58
C ALA A 3 32.67 6.10 -0.18
N ASP A 4 33.26 7.27 -0.44
CA ASP A 4 32.63 8.57 -0.17
C ASP A 4 31.36 8.80 -1.03
N ASP A 5 31.38 8.33 -2.29
CA ASP A 5 30.20 8.42 -3.17
C ASP A 5 29.03 7.60 -2.62
N ARG A 6 29.31 6.48 -1.93
CA ARG A 6 28.28 5.63 -1.30
C ARG A 6 27.68 6.32 -0.08
N ALA A 7 28.51 6.88 0.78
CA ALA A 7 28.06 7.57 1.99
C ALA A 7 27.19 8.79 1.65
N GLN A 8 27.60 9.61 0.68
CA GLN A 8 26.80 10.74 0.20
C GLN A 8 25.49 10.28 -0.45
N ASN A 9 25.50 9.17 -1.19
CA ASN A 9 24.28 8.64 -1.79
C ASN A 9 23.26 8.17 -0.75
N ILE A 10 23.72 7.53 0.33
CA ILE A 10 22.85 7.10 1.43
C ILE A 10 22.30 8.30 2.18
N GLY A 11 23.17 9.27 2.55
CA GLY A 11 22.77 10.47 3.29
C GLY A 11 21.73 11.32 2.54
N ASN A 12 21.83 11.38 1.21
CA ASN A 12 20.92 12.17 0.37
C ASN A 12 19.72 11.38 -0.17
N TYR A 13 19.57 10.09 0.15
CA TYR A 13 18.47 9.27 -0.38
C TYR A 13 17.11 9.84 0.01
N GLN A 14 16.92 10.15 1.29
CA GLN A 14 15.65 10.63 1.82
C GLN A 14 15.18 11.92 1.10
N THR A 15 16.06 12.92 1.00
CA THR A 15 15.76 14.18 0.31
C THR A 15 15.45 13.99 -1.17
N ARG A 16 16.17 13.10 -1.86
CA ARG A 16 15.92 12.80 -3.28
C ARG A 16 14.58 12.10 -3.46
N PHE A 17 14.27 11.15 -2.59
CA PHE A 17 13.00 10.41 -2.63
C PHE A 17 11.81 11.34 -2.34
N GLU A 18 11.90 12.21 -1.34
CA GLU A 18 10.86 13.22 -1.08
C GLU A 18 10.67 14.18 -2.25
N ARG A 19 11.75 14.59 -2.92
CA ARG A 19 11.67 15.44 -4.12
C ARG A 19 10.97 14.72 -5.26
N PHE A 20 11.28 13.44 -5.45
CA PHE A 20 10.60 12.59 -6.43
C PHE A 20 9.09 12.50 -6.14
N VAL A 21 8.70 12.22 -4.89
CA VAL A 21 7.28 12.18 -4.49
C VAL A 21 6.59 13.53 -4.70
N LYS A 22 7.24 14.64 -4.35
CA LYS A 22 6.70 15.98 -4.61
C LYS A 22 6.51 16.24 -6.11
N GLY A 23 7.45 15.80 -6.94
CA GLY A 23 7.33 15.86 -8.39
C GLY A 23 6.11 15.11 -8.91
N LEU A 24 5.89 13.87 -8.46
CA LEU A 24 4.70 13.09 -8.82
C LEU A 24 3.40 13.84 -8.49
N LYS A 25 3.32 14.45 -7.30
CA LYS A 25 2.15 15.23 -6.90
C LYS A 25 1.95 16.47 -7.77
N MET A 26 3.03 17.17 -8.14
CA MET A 26 2.97 18.30 -9.06
C MET A 26 2.50 17.88 -10.46
N ASP A 27 2.81 16.65 -10.88
CA ASP A 27 2.35 16.05 -12.14
C ASP A 27 0.91 15.50 -12.06
N GLY A 28 0.21 15.75 -10.95
CA GLY A 28 -1.20 15.40 -10.74
C GLY A 28 -1.43 13.97 -10.28
N PHE A 29 -0.40 13.27 -9.77
CA PHE A 29 -0.60 11.97 -9.13
C PHE A 29 -1.07 12.11 -7.69
N GLU A 30 -2.03 11.27 -7.31
CA GLU A 30 -2.29 10.96 -5.91
C GLU A 30 -1.31 9.89 -5.45
N VAL A 31 -0.59 10.17 -4.36
CA VAL A 31 0.46 9.27 -3.90
C VAL A 31 0.02 8.58 -2.61
N PHE A 32 -0.26 7.29 -2.70
CA PHE A 32 -0.74 6.47 -1.58
C PHE A 32 0.33 5.52 -1.07
N GLY A 33 0.28 5.25 0.24
CA GLY A 33 1.08 4.23 0.88
C GLY A 33 0.33 2.90 0.93
N TYR A 34 1.06 1.81 0.78
CA TYR A 34 0.55 0.46 1.00
C TYR A 34 1.48 -0.35 1.89
N ALA A 35 0.93 -0.95 2.94
CA ALA A 35 1.64 -1.81 3.86
C ALA A 35 0.97 -3.20 3.92
N ARG A 36 1.77 -4.27 3.82
CA ARG A 36 1.27 -5.64 3.92
C ARG A 36 1.99 -6.39 5.04
N LYS A 37 1.24 -7.18 5.79
CA LYS A 37 1.76 -8.19 6.71
C LYS A 37 1.30 -9.58 6.26
N SER A 38 2.25 -10.52 6.25
CA SER A 38 1.96 -11.93 6.05
C SER A 38 1.26 -12.51 7.27
N PRO A 39 0.53 -13.63 7.13
CA PRO A 39 0.03 -14.38 8.26
C PRO A 39 1.08 -14.68 9.30
N HIS A 40 0.69 -14.50 10.56
CA HIS A 40 1.59 -14.50 11.69
C HIS A 40 0.88 -14.96 12.97
N LYS A 41 1.66 -15.26 14.00
CA LYS A 41 1.16 -15.62 15.35
C LYS A 41 1.32 -14.47 16.36
N LEU A 42 1.30 -13.21 15.89
CA LEU A 42 1.35 -12.03 16.75
C LEU A 42 0.05 -11.86 17.52
N SER A 43 0.13 -11.27 18.72
CA SER A 43 -1.04 -10.75 19.41
C SER A 43 -1.63 -9.54 18.68
N SER A 44 -2.89 -9.21 18.94
CA SER A 44 -3.56 -8.03 18.39
C SER A 44 -2.77 -6.75 18.63
N GLU A 45 -2.21 -6.56 19.83
CA GLU A 45 -1.40 -5.38 20.14
C GLU A 45 -0.07 -5.31 19.40
N ALA A 46 0.60 -6.46 19.24
CA ALA A 46 1.84 -6.52 18.47
C ALA A 46 1.57 -6.28 16.98
N LEU A 47 0.43 -6.74 16.47
CA LEU A 47 -0.01 -6.44 15.11
C LEU A 47 -0.32 -4.94 14.95
N LYS A 48 -1.14 -4.35 15.83
CA LYS A 48 -1.47 -2.93 15.86
C LYS A 48 -0.20 -2.07 15.84
N LYS A 49 0.74 -2.33 16.75
CA LYS A 49 2.03 -1.62 16.82
C LYS A 49 2.84 -1.74 15.53
N ASN A 50 2.89 -2.93 14.93
CA ASN A 50 3.61 -3.14 13.67
C ASN A 50 2.98 -2.36 12.51
N LEU A 51 1.66 -2.44 12.34
CA LEU A 51 0.95 -1.70 11.30
C LEU A 51 1.11 -0.19 11.50
N GLN A 52 0.97 0.30 12.73
CA GLN A 52 1.16 1.71 13.04
C GLN A 52 2.56 2.19 12.65
N ASN A 53 3.61 1.42 12.98
CA ASN A 53 4.98 1.76 12.58
C ASN A 53 5.15 1.82 11.06
N MET A 54 4.52 0.91 10.31
CA MET A 54 4.55 0.92 8.84
C MET A 54 3.81 2.14 8.28
N ILE A 55 2.64 2.48 8.83
CA ILE A 55 1.87 3.67 8.46
C ILE A 55 2.68 4.94 8.73
N THR A 56 3.24 5.09 9.92
CA THR A 56 4.08 6.25 10.30
C THR A 56 5.29 6.36 9.38
N CYS A 57 5.95 5.25 9.03
CA CYS A 57 7.06 5.28 8.07
C CYS A 57 6.62 5.80 6.69
N LEU A 58 5.51 5.28 6.15
CA LEU A 58 4.97 5.73 4.85
C LEU A 58 4.60 7.22 4.89
N ARG A 59 3.96 7.68 5.96
CA ARG A 59 3.57 9.09 6.12
C ARG A 59 4.77 10.02 6.22
N HIS A 60 5.72 9.72 7.10
CA HIS A 60 6.84 10.62 7.37
C HIS A 60 7.93 10.55 6.31
N ARG A 61 8.24 9.35 5.79
CA ARG A 61 9.36 9.17 4.86
C ARG A 61 8.96 9.23 3.39
N SER A 62 7.70 8.92 3.09
CA SER A 62 7.21 8.86 1.72
C SER A 62 6.16 9.93 1.40
N LEU A 63 5.82 10.80 2.36
CA LEU A 63 4.91 11.93 2.19
C LEU A 63 3.57 11.55 1.52
N VAL A 64 3.08 10.33 1.75
CA VAL A 64 1.86 9.82 1.12
C VAL A 64 0.61 10.50 1.68
N GLU A 65 -0.44 10.61 0.87
CA GLU A 65 -1.71 11.26 1.23
C GLU A 65 -2.59 10.38 2.10
N ALA A 66 -2.63 9.08 1.80
CA ALA A 66 -3.38 8.05 2.49
C ALA A 66 -2.54 6.77 2.61
N VAL A 67 -2.79 5.94 3.63
CA VAL A 67 -2.14 4.64 3.77
C VAL A 67 -3.18 3.54 3.86
N TYR A 68 -3.11 2.56 2.97
CA TYR A 68 -3.92 1.35 2.99
C TYR A 68 -3.09 0.19 3.52
N VAL A 69 -3.72 -0.72 4.24
CA VAL A 69 -3.04 -1.83 4.90
C VAL A 69 -3.68 -3.17 4.59
N SER A 70 -2.86 -4.21 4.55
CA SER A 70 -3.31 -5.58 4.43
C SER A 70 -2.70 -6.39 5.58
N PRO A 71 -3.43 -6.58 6.69
CA PRO A 71 -2.86 -7.05 7.95
C PRO A 71 -2.49 -8.54 7.93
N ASN A 72 -3.13 -9.34 7.08
CA ASN A 72 -3.03 -10.80 7.14
C ASN A 72 -3.12 -11.47 5.76
N SER A 73 -2.35 -10.98 4.79
CA SER A 73 -2.41 -11.49 3.41
C SER A 73 -1.06 -12.03 2.95
N LEU A 74 -1.05 -13.18 2.27
CA LEU A 74 0.18 -13.71 1.68
C LEU A 74 0.57 -12.92 0.42
N ALA A 75 1.87 -12.71 0.20
CA ALA A 75 2.36 -12.03 -1.00
C ALA A 75 1.98 -12.76 -2.30
N LYS A 76 1.81 -14.08 -2.25
CA LYS A 76 1.38 -14.93 -3.37
C LYS A 76 -0.13 -14.95 -3.61
N SER A 77 -0.91 -14.38 -2.70
CA SER A 77 -2.36 -14.26 -2.87
C SER A 77 -2.66 -13.14 -3.85
N PRO A 78 -3.58 -13.35 -4.80
CA PRO A 78 -4.02 -12.31 -5.73
C PRO A 78 -4.42 -11.04 -4.98
N ILE A 79 -3.98 -9.88 -5.46
CA ILE A 79 -4.24 -8.58 -4.80
C ILE A 79 -5.74 -8.35 -4.67
N VAL A 80 -6.51 -8.67 -5.72
CA VAL A 80 -7.97 -8.51 -5.79
C VAL A 80 -8.73 -9.30 -4.73
N SER A 81 -8.16 -10.38 -4.19
CA SER A 81 -8.81 -11.24 -3.21
C SER A 81 -8.28 -11.05 -1.79
N ARG A 82 -7.40 -10.07 -1.54
CA ARG A 82 -6.89 -9.77 -0.19
C ARG A 82 -7.95 -9.06 0.61
N ASP A 83 -8.03 -9.34 1.91
CA ASP A 83 -8.87 -8.57 2.84
C ASP A 83 -10.38 -8.57 2.47
N MET A 84 -10.88 -9.65 1.84
CA MET A 84 -12.31 -9.80 1.44
C MET A 84 -13.28 -10.02 2.61
N SER A 85 -12.76 -10.33 3.81
CA SER A 85 -13.56 -10.47 5.02
C SER A 85 -13.84 -9.09 5.65
N ASN A 86 -14.37 -9.08 6.87
CA ASN A 86 -14.55 -7.93 7.76
C ASN A 86 -13.25 -7.18 8.15
N THR A 87 -12.22 -7.16 7.28
CA THR A 87 -10.90 -6.60 7.58
C THR A 87 -10.99 -5.11 7.91
N ASP A 88 -11.82 -4.33 7.21
CA ASP A 88 -11.98 -2.90 7.50
C ASP A 88 -12.57 -2.65 8.89
N GLU A 89 -13.52 -3.48 9.32
CA GLU A 89 -14.09 -3.41 10.67
C GLU A 89 -13.03 -3.74 11.74
N GLU A 90 -12.19 -4.75 11.49
CA GLU A 90 -11.06 -5.09 12.35
C GLU A 90 -10.04 -3.94 12.42
N LEU A 91 -9.75 -3.28 11.30
CA LEU A 91 -8.83 -2.13 11.26
C LEU A 91 -9.39 -0.93 12.04
N VAL A 92 -10.70 -0.69 11.98
CA VAL A 92 -11.37 0.34 12.80
C VAL A 92 -11.24 0.00 14.29
N GLN A 93 -11.47 -1.26 14.68
CA GLN A 93 -11.30 -1.71 16.07
C GLN A 93 -9.84 -1.61 16.56
N MET A 94 -8.86 -1.72 15.65
CA MET A 94 -7.45 -1.50 15.99
C MET A 94 -7.12 -0.03 16.23
N GLU A 95 -7.97 0.93 15.86
CA GLU A 95 -7.74 2.37 16.05
C GLU A 95 -6.37 2.83 15.51
N LEU A 96 -6.07 2.48 14.26
CA LEU A 96 -4.81 2.85 13.61
C LEU A 96 -4.86 4.30 13.10
N ASP A 97 -3.94 5.14 13.56
CA ASP A 97 -3.84 6.54 13.12
C ASP A 97 -3.41 6.63 11.65
N ASN A 98 -4.12 7.44 10.88
CA ASN A 98 -3.88 7.66 9.44
C ASN A 98 -4.00 6.39 8.57
N CYS A 99 -4.77 5.40 9.02
CA CYS A 99 -5.18 4.27 8.19
C CYS A 99 -6.41 4.65 7.35
N ALA A 100 -6.31 4.50 6.02
CA ALA A 100 -7.40 4.78 5.09
C ALA A 100 -8.26 3.54 4.79
N GLY A 101 -7.88 2.36 5.29
CA GLY A 101 -8.62 1.11 5.12
C GLY A 101 -7.75 -0.03 4.58
N SER A 102 -8.44 -1.07 4.14
CA SER A 102 -7.88 -2.35 3.68
C SER A 102 -7.43 -2.31 2.22
N THR A 103 -6.94 -3.45 1.70
CA THR A 103 -6.75 -3.61 0.25
C THR A 103 -8.07 -3.44 -0.52
N GLN A 104 -9.22 -3.84 0.05
CA GLN A 104 -10.51 -3.69 -0.64
C GLN A 104 -10.93 -2.23 -0.72
N THR A 105 -10.68 -1.43 0.31
CA THR A 105 -10.92 0.03 0.26
C THR A 105 -10.06 0.70 -0.82
N LEU A 106 -8.78 0.29 -0.93
CA LEU A 106 -7.90 0.77 -2.01
C LEU A 106 -8.44 0.40 -3.39
N LEU A 107 -8.86 -0.86 -3.58
CA LEU A 107 -9.39 -1.31 -4.87
C LEU A 107 -10.68 -0.59 -5.24
N ALA A 108 -11.59 -0.36 -4.29
CA ALA A 108 -12.79 0.43 -4.51
C ALA A 108 -12.45 1.87 -4.95
N TYR A 109 -11.45 2.48 -4.31
CA TYR A 109 -10.96 3.81 -4.72
C TYR A 109 -10.39 3.79 -6.15
N LEU A 110 -9.46 2.87 -6.43
CA LEU A 110 -8.84 2.74 -7.75
C LEU A 110 -9.86 2.48 -8.86
N SER A 111 -10.96 1.81 -8.54
CA SER A 111 -12.05 1.50 -9.47
C SER A 111 -12.93 2.70 -9.85
N SER A 112 -12.92 3.74 -9.01
CA SER A 112 -13.82 4.89 -9.12
C SER A 112 -13.09 6.17 -9.50
N THR A 113 -11.78 6.26 -9.24
CA THR A 113 -10.99 7.45 -9.57
C THR A 113 -10.61 7.49 -11.05
N GLU A 114 -10.58 8.70 -11.60
CA GLU A 114 -9.99 8.99 -12.92
C GLU A 114 -8.57 9.59 -12.78
N LYS A 115 -8.14 9.85 -11.55
CA LYS A 115 -6.82 10.43 -11.28
C LYS A 115 -5.73 9.38 -11.41
N LYS A 116 -4.52 9.83 -11.75
CA LYS A 116 -3.34 8.99 -11.75
C LYS A 116 -2.97 8.68 -10.30
N VAL A 117 -2.75 7.41 -9.99
CA VAL A 117 -2.34 6.99 -8.64
C VAL A 117 -0.93 6.40 -8.69
N CYS A 118 -0.09 6.81 -7.73
CA CYS A 118 1.19 6.19 -7.46
C CYS A 118 1.14 5.46 -6.11
N LEU A 119 1.48 4.18 -6.10
CA LEU A 119 1.50 3.38 -4.88
C LEU A 119 2.93 3.19 -4.37
N ILE A 120 3.22 3.68 -3.17
CA ILE A 120 4.49 3.47 -2.48
C ILE A 120 4.32 2.34 -1.48
N ILE A 121 5.13 1.29 -1.62
CA ILE A 121 4.94 0.03 -0.89
C ILE A 121 6.05 -0.15 0.14
N VAL A 122 5.66 -0.54 1.35
CA VAL A 122 6.59 -1.07 2.36
C VAL A 122 6.25 -2.54 2.59
N ASP A 123 7.04 -3.41 1.99
CA ASP A 123 6.97 -4.85 2.19
C ASP A 123 8.31 -5.52 1.82
N TYR A 124 8.55 -6.70 2.38
CA TYR A 124 9.70 -7.53 2.03
C TYR A 124 9.54 -8.18 0.64
N ALA A 125 8.30 -8.56 0.28
CA ALA A 125 8.01 -9.29 -0.96
C ALA A 125 7.41 -8.39 -2.07
N ALA A 126 7.67 -7.07 -2.00
CA ALA A 126 7.06 -6.05 -2.86
C ALA A 126 5.52 -6.11 -2.83
N LEU A 127 4.83 -5.82 -3.95
CA LEU A 127 3.36 -5.83 -3.99
C LEU A 127 2.76 -7.24 -4.02
N SER A 128 3.36 -8.09 -4.85
CA SER A 128 3.03 -9.51 -5.03
C SER A 128 4.28 -10.24 -5.50
N THR A 129 4.40 -11.52 -5.14
CA THR A 129 5.44 -12.40 -5.69
C THR A 129 5.08 -12.93 -7.09
N LYS A 130 3.90 -12.57 -7.62
CA LYS A 130 3.45 -12.94 -8.96
C LYS A 130 3.30 -11.68 -9.81
N SER A 131 4.10 -11.56 -10.86
CA SER A 131 4.04 -10.42 -11.79
C SER A 131 2.68 -10.27 -12.47
N ALA A 132 2.01 -11.40 -12.76
CA ALA A 132 0.66 -11.41 -13.31
C ALA A 132 -0.36 -10.69 -12.42
N ASP A 133 -0.24 -10.81 -11.09
CA ASP A 133 -1.16 -10.12 -10.16
C ASP A 133 -0.94 -8.61 -10.19
N VAL A 134 0.32 -8.17 -10.31
CA VAL A 134 0.67 -6.74 -10.41
C VAL A 134 0.15 -6.17 -11.74
N LEU A 135 0.32 -6.91 -12.84
CA LEU A 135 -0.20 -6.52 -14.15
C LEU A 135 -1.74 -6.44 -14.13
N ALA A 136 -2.40 -7.38 -13.46
CA ALA A 136 -3.86 -7.35 -13.29
C ALA A 136 -4.33 -6.13 -12.50
N LEU A 137 -3.55 -5.68 -11.50
CA LEU A 137 -3.84 -4.44 -10.77
C LEU A 137 -3.65 -3.18 -11.64
N VAL A 138 -2.59 -3.13 -12.46
CA VAL A 138 -2.34 -1.97 -13.34
C VAL A 138 -3.39 -1.88 -14.45
N ASN A 139 -3.83 -3.03 -14.96
CA ASN A 139 -4.89 -3.13 -15.96
C ASN A 139 -6.28 -3.24 -15.33
N PHE A 140 -6.41 -2.96 -14.04
CA PHE A 140 -7.64 -3.19 -13.30
C PHE A 140 -8.71 -2.21 -13.77
N ASP A 141 -9.71 -2.74 -14.47
CA ASP A 141 -10.91 -2.03 -14.90
C ASP A 141 -12.12 -2.70 -14.24
N TYR A 142 -12.59 -2.13 -13.12
CA TYR A 142 -13.75 -2.65 -12.39
C TYR A 142 -15.04 -2.60 -13.21
N ARG A 143 -15.06 -1.84 -14.32
CA ARG A 143 -16.20 -1.77 -15.25
C ARG A 143 -16.31 -3.02 -16.12
N LYS A 144 -15.31 -3.93 -16.09
CA LYS A 144 -15.25 -5.14 -16.94
C LYS A 144 -15.45 -6.48 -16.24
N GLY A 145 -15.84 -6.55 -14.97
CA GLY A 145 -16.19 -7.87 -14.42
C GLY A 145 -16.60 -7.98 -12.96
N PHE A 146 -17.91 -7.98 -12.73
CA PHE A 146 -18.55 -9.09 -12.04
C PHE A 146 -19.69 -9.60 -12.94
N PRO A 147 -19.81 -10.91 -13.23
CA PRO A 147 -21.08 -11.42 -13.74
C PRO A 147 -22.14 -11.12 -12.69
N HIS A 148 -23.22 -10.44 -13.08
CA HIS A 148 -24.41 -10.32 -12.25
C HIS A 148 -24.76 -11.71 -11.73
N ARG A 149 -24.59 -11.94 -10.43
CA ARG A 149 -25.36 -12.97 -9.75
C ARG A 149 -26.76 -12.41 -9.63
N SER A 150 -27.63 -12.85 -10.53
CA SER A 150 -29.07 -12.73 -10.38
C SER A 150 -29.45 -13.28 -9.01
N ILE A 151 -30.09 -12.45 -8.19
CA ILE A 151 -31.02 -12.89 -7.15
C ILE A 151 -32.41 -12.59 -7.69
#